data_AF-A0A836KM42-F1
#
_entry.id   AF-A0A836KM42-F1
#
_cell.length_a   1.000
_cell.length_b   1.000
_cell.length_c   1.000
_cell.angle_alpha   90.00
_cell.angle_beta   90.00
_cell.angle_gamma   90.00
#
_symmetry.space_group_name_H-M   'P 1'
#
loop_
_entity.id
_entity.type
_entity.pdbx_description
1 polymer ?
#
loop_
_entity_poly.entity_id
_entity_poly.type
_entity_poly.pdbx_seq_one_letter_code
_entity_poly.pdbx_strand_id
1 'polypeptide(L)'
;MHTALNFLSRAMMPPPRSYALDLEYLKFNGKSYVRSLALVPFARVGVRSPRQPRATEVVVRRGSPDGSGVELPPSVLTDLGSAPTVLELDPREVMRVSEPLPCGYLLRPKIQQALVQGAALEELRAPLEMEARSAMEAFASLRQALREQQKRASREEKGPPTSAGLRCDESASHPTHAAAESVDVGSDFLDLESGKTSTLSAVSSTADAEQVAMGELQIRLGMARFFKGLDPFGIPNVRRFSREALELLYAAPAESRDFIEASMHISGLRAYSKGRQGYKPLACLSHYHPRLLQAVLRRSFESAAAWYRWLEDCATCVEAHLLEVRNAHRDGVYVDTRRRARLSTGGASAGFDCLEAASAPTRRPLPLDFKESLTMEDLAKQMLHMWRDLELSPQSHSSGSDGAAQGSRAKVYVYGSSDAAVLHRTLRLALSAAPRTGHLSERLIEGGCRLCRPRQLPDAVTIVQISASASAHVAPSPSDLLQSPLEAVVVDATRHPLFTAAGFASSPKKPPSLMTALEKAANSDATAAELLLSPQWHDPLWDAQALACVCACAGMARASDERRRGG
;
A
#
# COMPACT_ATOMS: atom_id res chain seq x y z
N MET A 1 -54.94 33.67 8.21
CA MET A 1 -54.54 32.44 8.92
C MET A 1 -54.52 31.29 7.92
N HIS A 2 -53.43 30.51 7.97
CA HIS A 2 -53.15 29.23 7.30
C HIS A 2 -52.95 29.19 5.76
N THR A 3 -51.75 29.59 5.35
CA THR A 3 -51.03 29.04 4.20
C THR A 3 -50.50 27.64 4.56
N ALA A 4 -51.04 26.60 3.92
CA ALA A 4 -50.54 25.23 4.07
C ALA A 4 -49.30 25.01 3.19
N LEU A 5 -48.24 24.52 3.83
CA LEU A 5 -46.97 24.09 3.26
C LEU A 5 -47.15 23.01 2.19
N ASN A 6 -46.90 23.36 0.93
CA ASN A 6 -46.51 22.40 -0.10
C ASN A 6 -45.02 22.08 0.05
N PHE A 7 -44.69 21.22 1.01
CA PHE A 7 -43.33 20.71 1.28
C PHE A 7 -43.32 19.18 1.29
N LEU A 8 -43.93 18.55 0.29
CA LEU A 8 -43.84 17.10 0.13
C LEU A 8 -43.70 16.77 -1.35
N SER A 9 -42.46 16.54 -1.78
CA SER A 9 -42.04 15.58 -2.83
C SER A 9 -40.57 15.81 -3.21
N ARG A 10 -39.66 15.78 -2.23
CA ARG A 10 -38.28 15.36 -2.53
C ARG A 10 -38.37 13.85 -2.64
N ALA A 11 -38.58 13.34 -3.86
CA ALA A 11 -38.48 11.91 -4.14
C ALA A 11 -37.12 11.44 -3.58
N MET A 12 -37.15 10.65 -2.51
CA MET A 12 -35.95 10.04 -1.95
C MET A 12 -35.36 9.16 -3.05
N MET A 13 -34.32 9.66 -3.71
CA MET A 13 -33.54 8.86 -4.64
C MET A 13 -33.07 7.61 -3.88
N PRO A 14 -33.30 6.40 -4.43
CA PRO A 14 -32.81 5.18 -3.79
C PRO A 14 -31.29 5.30 -3.61
N PRO A 15 -30.76 4.84 -2.46
CA PRO A 15 -29.37 5.05 -2.10
C PRO A 15 -28.42 4.52 -3.17
N PRO A 16 -27.26 5.19 -3.38
CA PRO A 16 -26.26 4.74 -4.33
C PRO A 16 -25.82 3.32 -3.95
N ARG A 17 -25.80 2.43 -4.95
CA ARG A 17 -25.39 1.02 -4.77
C ARG A 17 -23.93 0.79 -5.12
N SER A 18 -23.22 1.85 -5.48
CA SER A 18 -21.84 1.82 -5.93
C SER A 18 -21.09 2.94 -5.24
N TYR A 19 -20.02 2.56 -4.55
CA TYR A 19 -19.13 3.46 -3.86
C TYR A 19 -17.72 3.17 -4.34
N ALA A 20 -16.93 4.20 -4.59
CA ALA A 20 -15.50 4.07 -4.76
C ALA A 20 -14.83 4.38 -3.42
N LEU A 21 -13.85 3.57 -3.05
CA LEU A 21 -13.15 3.65 -1.78
C LEU A 21 -11.66 3.74 -2.06
N ASP A 22 -11.03 4.73 -1.44
CA ASP A 22 -9.58 4.83 -1.35
C ASP A 22 -9.13 5.02 0.11
N LEU A 23 -7.93 4.53 0.42
CA LEU A 23 -7.37 4.46 1.76
C LEU A 23 -5.93 4.96 1.77
N GLU A 24 -5.66 5.89 2.66
CA GLU A 24 -4.30 6.22 3.06
C GLU A 24 -3.91 5.43 4.31
N TYR A 25 -2.66 4.99 4.38
CA TYR A 25 -2.20 4.11 5.44
C TYR A 25 -1.21 4.78 6.39
N LEU A 26 -1.24 4.33 7.64
CA LEU A 26 -0.13 4.50 8.58
C LEU A 26 0.45 3.13 8.97
N LYS A 27 1.71 3.14 9.40
CA LYS A 27 2.46 1.93 9.73
C LYS A 27 2.90 1.97 11.19
N PHE A 28 2.51 0.94 11.95
CA PHE A 28 2.74 0.84 13.39
C PHE A 28 2.76 -0.64 13.82
N ASN A 29 3.69 -1.03 14.70
CA ASN A 29 3.83 -2.39 15.24
C ASN A 29 3.93 -3.49 14.16
N GLY A 30 4.73 -3.27 13.13
CA GLY A 30 4.92 -4.16 11.99
C GLY A 30 3.69 -4.32 11.08
N LYS A 31 2.66 -3.47 11.25
CA LYS A 31 1.38 -3.58 10.55
C LYS A 31 0.98 -2.24 9.93
N SER A 32 0.25 -2.31 8.82
CA SER A 32 -0.43 -1.16 8.22
C SER A 32 -1.86 -1.04 8.75
N TYR A 33 -2.32 0.18 8.99
CA TYR A 33 -3.66 0.56 9.41
C TYR A 33 -4.16 1.73 8.56
N VAL A 34 -5.47 1.96 8.52
CA VAL A 34 -6.04 3.13 7.84
C VAL A 34 -5.73 4.40 8.64
N ARG A 35 -5.22 5.42 7.96
CA ARG A 35 -5.03 6.80 8.42
C ARG A 35 -6.18 7.67 7.97
N SER A 36 -6.56 7.55 6.70
CA SER A 36 -7.65 8.30 6.09
C SER A 36 -8.39 7.40 5.12
N LEU A 37 -9.69 7.63 5.01
CA LEU A 37 -10.60 6.89 4.17
C LEU A 37 -11.46 7.90 3.43
N ALA A 38 -11.56 7.76 2.11
CA ALA A 38 -12.53 8.47 1.31
C ALA A 38 -13.51 7.51 0.65
N LEU A 39 -14.81 7.76 0.84
CA LEU A 39 -15.90 6.98 0.28
C LEU A 39 -16.75 7.88 -0.63
N VAL A 40 -16.71 7.60 -1.92
CA VAL A 40 -17.38 8.41 -2.95
C VAL A 40 -18.53 7.62 -3.55
N PRO A 41 -19.80 7.99 -3.27
CA PRO A 41 -20.94 7.40 -3.96
C PRO A 41 -20.91 7.78 -5.43
N PHE A 42 -21.22 6.84 -6.33
CA PHE A 42 -21.28 7.16 -7.76
C PHE A 42 -22.32 6.33 -8.51
N ALA A 43 -22.70 6.83 -9.68
CA ALA A 43 -23.58 6.16 -10.63
C ALA A 43 -23.09 6.39 -12.06
N ARG A 44 -23.40 5.42 -12.94
CA ARG A 44 -23.21 5.60 -14.38
C ARG A 44 -24.42 6.35 -14.94
N VAL A 45 -24.16 7.44 -15.65
CA VAL A 45 -25.19 8.16 -16.40
C VAL A 45 -25.50 7.35 -17.66
N GLY A 46 -26.78 7.05 -17.89
CA GLY A 46 -27.20 6.41 -19.13
C GLY A 46 -26.88 7.32 -20.31
N VAL A 47 -26.07 6.83 -21.25
CA VAL A 47 -25.94 7.51 -22.55
C VAL A 47 -27.32 7.45 -23.17
N ARG A 48 -28.03 8.58 -23.21
CA ARG A 48 -29.26 8.66 -24.00
C ARG A 48 -28.86 8.26 -25.41
N SER A 49 -29.34 7.10 -25.87
CA SER A 49 -29.16 6.66 -27.25
C SER A 49 -29.43 7.89 -28.11
N PRO A 50 -28.48 8.31 -28.97
CA PRO A 50 -28.70 9.45 -29.83
C PRO A 50 -30.02 9.15 -30.54
N ARG A 51 -31.06 9.92 -30.22
CA ARG A 51 -32.31 9.88 -30.97
C ARG A 51 -31.84 9.94 -32.41
N GLN A 52 -32.08 8.87 -33.18
CA GLN A 52 -31.81 8.87 -34.60
C GLN A 52 -32.27 10.24 -35.10
N PRO A 53 -31.36 11.07 -35.65
CA PRO A 53 -31.78 12.36 -36.15
C PRO A 53 -32.94 12.06 -37.10
N ARG A 54 -34.12 12.63 -36.80
CA ARG A 54 -35.24 12.57 -37.73
C ARG A 54 -34.67 13.02 -39.07
N ALA A 55 -34.93 12.24 -40.11
CA ALA A 55 -34.26 12.27 -41.40
C ALA A 55 -34.49 13.55 -42.23
N THR A 56 -34.60 14.73 -41.61
CA THR A 56 -34.99 15.98 -42.27
C THR A 56 -34.04 17.16 -42.07
N GLU A 57 -32.92 17.03 -41.35
CA GLU A 57 -31.89 18.08 -41.34
C GLU A 57 -30.49 17.49 -41.53
N VAL A 58 -30.24 16.99 -42.74
CA VAL A 58 -28.88 16.84 -43.27
C VAL A 58 -28.64 18.01 -44.23
N VAL A 59 -28.22 19.15 -43.67
CA VAL A 59 -27.54 20.15 -44.50
C VAL A 59 -26.15 19.60 -44.80
N VAL A 60 -26.01 19.01 -45.99
CA VAL A 60 -24.75 18.56 -46.54
C VAL A 60 -23.85 19.78 -46.74
N ARG A 61 -22.98 20.07 -45.77
CA ARG A 61 -21.85 20.98 -45.99
C ARG A 61 -20.73 20.15 -46.61
N ARG A 62 -20.75 20.10 -47.95
CA ARG A 62 -19.72 19.46 -48.78
C ARG A 62 -18.48 20.36 -48.78
N GLY A 63 -17.36 19.87 -48.27
CA GLY A 63 -16.05 20.46 -48.55
C GLY A 63 -15.01 20.33 -47.43
N SER A 64 -14.27 19.22 -47.40
CA SER A 64 -12.79 19.18 -47.39
C SER A 64 -12.32 17.73 -47.11
N PRO A 65 -11.36 17.15 -47.87
CA PRO A 65 -10.88 15.78 -47.67
C PRO A 65 -9.75 15.65 -46.65
N ASP A 66 -9.28 16.73 -46.03
CA ASP A 66 -8.21 16.65 -45.03
C ASP A 66 -8.81 16.35 -43.65
N GLY A 67 -8.58 15.12 -43.19
CA GLY A 67 -9.14 14.54 -41.98
C GLY A 67 -8.74 15.26 -40.69
N SER A 68 -9.46 16.31 -40.35
CA SER A 68 -9.65 16.71 -38.96
C SER A 68 -10.89 15.98 -38.44
N GLY A 69 -10.70 14.83 -37.79
CA GLY A 69 -11.76 14.21 -37.02
C GLY A 69 -12.29 15.26 -36.03
N VAL A 70 -13.54 15.68 -36.19
CA VAL A 70 -14.21 16.55 -35.22
C VAL A 70 -14.35 15.72 -33.95
N GLU A 71 -13.41 15.86 -33.02
CA GLU A 71 -13.51 15.24 -31.71
C GLU A 71 -14.74 15.83 -31.00
N LEU A 72 -15.80 15.02 -30.94
CA LEU A 72 -16.96 15.36 -30.13
C LEU A 72 -16.51 15.44 -28.67
N PRO A 73 -16.94 16.46 -27.91
CA PRO A 73 -16.59 16.57 -26.51
C PRO A 73 -17.04 15.31 -25.76
N PRO A 74 -16.24 14.80 -24.81
CA PRO A 74 -16.56 13.58 -24.09
C PRO A 74 -17.92 13.71 -23.39
N SER A 75 -18.72 12.65 -23.45
CA SER A 75 -20.01 12.61 -22.76
C SER A 75 -19.82 12.55 -21.26
N VAL A 76 -20.74 13.10 -20.46
CA VAL A 76 -20.74 12.87 -19.01
C VAL A 76 -21.24 11.45 -18.74
N LEU A 77 -20.34 10.55 -18.34
CA LEU A 77 -20.65 9.15 -18.04
C LEU A 77 -20.74 8.88 -16.53
N THR A 78 -20.06 9.70 -15.72
CA THR A 78 -20.01 9.52 -14.26
C THR A 78 -20.76 10.63 -13.53
N ASP A 79 -21.70 10.23 -12.68
CA ASP A 79 -22.32 11.10 -11.67
C ASP A 79 -21.79 10.71 -10.28
N LEU A 80 -21.03 11.61 -9.66
CA LEU A 80 -20.38 11.40 -8.34
C LEU A 80 -21.37 11.51 -7.15
N GLY A 81 -22.65 11.18 -7.39
CA GLY A 81 -23.64 10.91 -6.36
C GLY A 81 -23.84 12.03 -5.31
N SER A 82 -24.23 11.59 -4.10
CA SER A 82 -24.38 12.42 -2.91
C SER A 82 -23.04 12.88 -2.35
N ALA A 83 -23.09 13.63 -1.24
CA ALA A 83 -21.91 14.03 -0.47
C ALA A 83 -20.89 12.89 -0.31
N PRO A 84 -19.63 13.03 -0.75
CA PRO A 84 -18.58 12.09 -0.38
C PRO A 84 -18.37 12.13 1.14
N THR A 85 -17.89 11.02 1.70
CA THR A 85 -17.52 10.93 3.12
C THR A 85 -16.02 10.77 3.23
N VAL A 86 -15.38 11.58 4.07
CA VAL A 86 -13.96 11.46 4.40
C VAL A 86 -13.80 11.29 5.90
N LEU A 87 -13.19 10.17 6.31
CA LEU A 87 -12.78 9.92 7.68
C LEU A 87 -11.27 10.11 7.76
N GLU A 88 -10.78 10.93 8.68
CA GLU A 88 -9.35 11.20 8.81
C GLU A 88 -8.90 11.14 10.27
N LEU A 89 -7.75 10.50 10.51
CA LEU A 89 -7.08 10.54 11.79
C LEU A 89 -6.37 11.89 11.97
N ASP A 90 -6.51 12.48 13.15
CA ASP A 90 -5.84 13.71 13.52
C ASP A 90 -4.32 13.61 13.22
N PRO A 91 -3.73 14.60 12.51
CA PRO A 91 -2.33 14.58 12.16
C PRO A 91 -1.37 14.38 13.33
N ARG A 92 -1.70 14.89 14.53
CA ARG A 92 -0.85 14.71 15.71
C ARG A 92 -0.89 13.27 16.19
N GLU A 93 -2.06 12.64 16.15
CA GLU A 93 -2.20 11.22 16.44
C GLU A 93 -1.43 10.37 15.42
N VAL A 94 -1.51 10.68 14.13
CA VAL A 94 -0.72 10.02 13.08
C VAL A 94 0.77 10.10 13.41
N MET A 95 1.28 11.30 13.69
CA MET A 95 2.68 11.53 14.05
C MET A 95 3.06 10.90 15.39
N ARG A 96 2.13 10.73 16.32
CA ARG A 96 2.38 10.04 17.60
C ARG A 96 2.52 8.53 17.40
N VAL A 97 1.73 7.92 16.52
CA VAL A 97 1.67 6.46 16.41
C VAL A 97 2.60 5.89 15.34
N SER A 98 2.84 6.61 14.24
CA SER A 98 3.56 6.06 13.09
C SER A 98 5.04 5.80 13.38
N GLU A 99 5.52 4.62 13.02
CA GLU A 99 6.95 4.29 13.13
C GLU A 99 7.77 4.97 12.01
N PRO A 100 7.54 4.69 10.72
CA PRO A 100 8.08 5.53 9.67
C PRO A 100 7.28 6.84 9.57
N LEU A 101 7.91 7.88 9.03
CA LEU A 101 7.17 9.07 8.62
C LEU A 101 6.16 8.69 7.51
N PRO A 102 4.88 9.09 7.63
CA PRO A 102 3.93 8.94 6.54
C PRO A 102 4.32 9.85 5.37
N CYS A 103 3.65 9.70 4.23
CA CYS A 103 3.86 10.57 3.06
C CYS A 103 5.33 10.61 2.58
N GLY A 104 6.04 9.47 2.62
CA GLY A 104 7.46 9.40 2.26
C GLY A 104 7.80 9.99 0.88
N TYR A 105 6.85 10.03 -0.06
CA TYR A 105 7.03 10.68 -1.36
C TYR A 105 7.50 12.15 -1.24
N LEU A 106 7.04 12.89 -0.22
CA LEU A 106 7.46 14.27 0.07
C LEU A 106 8.92 14.38 0.50
N LEU A 107 9.48 13.28 1.03
CA LEU A 107 10.84 13.25 1.54
C LEU A 107 11.86 12.99 0.43
N ARG A 108 11.44 12.55 -0.77
CA ARG A 108 12.37 12.28 -1.88
C ARG A 108 13.27 13.47 -2.22
N PRO A 109 12.76 14.70 -2.42
CA PRO A 109 13.62 15.84 -2.72
C PRO A 109 14.57 16.18 -1.57
N LYS A 110 14.09 16.11 -0.31
CA LYS A 110 14.92 16.34 0.88
C LYS A 110 16.05 15.32 1.02
N ILE A 111 15.76 14.05 0.72
CA ILE A 111 16.75 12.96 0.72
C ILE A 111 17.79 13.18 -0.38
N GLN A 112 17.34 13.53 -1.59
CA GLN A 112 18.23 13.79 -2.72
C GLN A 112 19.14 15.01 -2.48
N GLN A 113 18.65 16.02 -1.78
CA GLN A 113 19.39 17.22 -1.45
C GLN A 113 20.40 17.00 -0.32
N ALA A 114 20.01 16.26 0.73
CA ALA A 114 20.83 16.14 1.94
C ALA A 114 21.83 14.98 1.88
N LEU A 115 21.46 13.85 1.27
CA LEU A 115 22.33 12.68 1.24
C LEU A 115 23.36 12.75 0.11
N VAL A 116 24.54 12.19 0.38
CA VAL A 116 25.56 11.95 -0.64
C VAL A 116 25.01 11.14 -1.82
N GLN A 117 25.30 11.60 -3.04
CA GLN A 117 24.87 11.00 -4.31
C GLN A 117 26.05 10.85 -5.29
N GLY A 118 25.81 10.13 -6.39
CA GLY A 118 26.74 10.08 -7.53
C GLY A 118 28.11 9.49 -7.18
N ALA A 119 29.19 10.10 -7.68
CA ALA A 119 30.55 9.61 -7.51
C ALA A 119 30.94 9.42 -6.04
N ALA A 120 30.56 10.36 -5.17
CA ALA A 120 30.87 10.27 -3.74
C ALA A 120 30.13 9.10 -3.06
N LEU A 121 28.95 8.70 -3.55
CA LEU A 121 28.27 7.50 -3.04
C LEU A 121 28.94 6.22 -3.56
N GLU A 122 29.38 6.20 -4.81
CA GLU A 122 30.11 5.06 -5.39
C GLU A 122 31.46 4.83 -4.68
N GLU A 123 32.18 5.90 -4.32
CA GLU A 123 33.40 5.82 -3.49
C GLU A 123 33.16 5.11 -2.16
N LEU A 124 32.02 5.37 -1.51
CA LEU A 124 31.66 4.73 -0.24
C LEU A 124 31.24 3.26 -0.43
N ARG A 125 30.65 2.93 -1.59
CA ARG A 125 30.14 1.59 -1.88
C ARG A 125 31.24 0.63 -2.34
N ALA A 126 32.21 1.10 -3.13
CA ALA A 126 33.20 0.24 -3.78
C ALA A 126 33.99 -0.68 -2.81
N PRO A 127 34.50 -0.20 -1.65
CA PRO A 127 35.21 -1.07 -0.70
C PRO A 127 34.32 -2.17 -0.12
N LEU A 128 33.05 -1.84 0.16
CA LEU A 128 32.09 -2.79 0.73
C LEU A 128 31.61 -3.81 -0.29
N GLU A 129 31.50 -3.40 -1.55
CA GLU A 129 31.19 -4.33 -2.63
C GLU A 129 32.33 -5.34 -2.81
N MET A 130 33.59 -4.89 -2.75
CA MET A 130 34.76 -5.76 -2.77
C MET A 130 34.75 -6.73 -1.59
N GLU A 131 34.55 -6.23 -0.36
CA GLU A 131 34.44 -7.06 0.85
C GLU A 131 33.33 -8.12 0.73
N ALA A 132 32.13 -7.71 0.28
CA ALA A 132 30.99 -8.61 0.13
C ALA A 132 31.23 -9.68 -0.95
N ARG A 133 31.91 -9.34 -2.06
CA ARG A 133 32.31 -10.31 -3.08
C ARG A 133 33.31 -11.32 -2.53
N SER A 134 34.37 -10.85 -1.85
CA SER A 134 35.36 -11.73 -1.25
C SER A 134 34.76 -12.65 -0.18
N ALA A 135 33.81 -12.16 0.62
CA ALA A 135 33.09 -12.98 1.60
C ALA A 135 32.23 -14.07 0.94
N MET A 136 31.55 -13.75 -0.17
CA MET A 136 30.78 -14.72 -0.97
C MET A 136 31.68 -15.81 -1.56
N GLU A 137 32.84 -15.43 -2.10
CA GLU A 137 33.83 -16.36 -2.65
C GLU A 137 34.39 -17.28 -1.55
N ALA A 138 34.79 -16.71 -0.41
CA ALA A 138 35.29 -17.48 0.73
C ALA A 138 34.25 -18.49 1.26
N PHE A 139 32.97 -18.09 1.33
CA PHE A 139 31.88 -18.99 1.71
C PHE A 139 31.69 -20.12 0.69
N ALA A 140 31.75 -19.82 -0.60
CA ALA A 140 31.67 -20.84 -1.65
C ALA A 140 32.83 -21.86 -1.56
N SER A 141 34.05 -21.38 -1.32
CA SER A 141 35.22 -22.23 -1.10
C SER A 141 35.08 -23.11 0.15
N LEU A 142 34.57 -22.55 1.27
CA LEU A 142 34.31 -23.31 2.49
C LEU A 142 33.30 -24.44 2.26
N ARG A 143 32.20 -24.15 1.55
CA ARG A 143 31.19 -25.18 1.20
C ARG A 143 31.79 -26.28 0.32
N GLN A 144 32.64 -25.92 -0.63
CA GLN A 144 33.32 -26.90 -1.47
C GLN A 144 34.25 -27.80 -0.63
N ALA A 145 35.04 -27.21 0.27
CA ALA A 145 35.93 -27.96 1.16
C ALA A 145 35.16 -28.91 2.09
N LEU A 146 34.03 -28.47 2.67
CA LEU A 146 33.17 -29.32 3.51
C LEU A 146 32.59 -30.50 2.72
N ARG A 147 32.15 -30.28 1.47
CA ARG A 147 31.67 -31.37 0.60
C ARG A 147 32.76 -32.37 0.28
N GLU A 148 33.98 -31.91 0.02
CA GLU A 148 35.12 -32.80 -0.24
C GLU A 148 35.53 -33.59 1.02
N GLN A 149 35.47 -32.98 2.21
CA GLN A 149 35.67 -33.71 3.48
C GLN A 149 34.60 -34.77 3.72
N GLN A 150 33.32 -34.46 3.48
CA GLN A 150 32.23 -35.42 3.60
C GLN A 150 32.40 -36.59 2.61
N LYS A 151 32.81 -36.31 1.36
CA LYS A 151 33.13 -37.36 0.38
C LYS A 151 34.28 -38.25 0.85
N ARG A 152 35.34 -37.67 1.42
CA ARG A 152 36.48 -38.44 1.96
C ARG A 152 36.06 -39.32 3.14
N ALA A 153 35.34 -38.77 4.11
CA ALA A 153 34.81 -39.53 5.26
C ALA A 153 33.92 -40.70 4.81
N SER A 154 33.03 -40.48 3.84
CA SER A 154 32.16 -41.55 3.30
C SER A 154 32.90 -42.65 2.54
N ARG A 155 34.11 -42.35 2.03
CA ARG A 155 34.97 -43.34 1.36
C ARG A 155 35.79 -44.16 2.37
N GLU A 156 36.19 -43.57 3.48
CA GLU A 156 36.90 -44.27 4.56
C GLU A 156 35.98 -45.20 5.36
N GLU A 157 34.71 -44.84 5.52
CA GLU A 157 33.72 -45.66 6.23
C GLU A 157 33.24 -46.87 5.40
N LYS A 158 33.31 -46.78 4.06
CA LYS A 158 33.19 -47.94 3.17
C LYS A 158 34.55 -48.63 3.09
N GLY A 159 34.82 -49.52 4.05
CA GLY A 159 35.99 -50.40 4.04
C GLY A 159 36.18 -51.12 2.69
N PRO A 160 37.40 -51.65 2.42
CA PRO A 160 37.75 -52.22 1.12
C PRO A 160 36.74 -53.31 0.71
N PRO A 161 36.34 -53.36 -0.57
CA PRO A 161 35.37 -54.35 -1.02
C PRO A 161 35.95 -55.74 -0.81
N THR A 162 35.35 -56.51 0.10
CA THR A 162 35.66 -57.93 0.26
C THR A 162 35.29 -58.61 -1.06
N SER A 163 36.32 -59.04 -1.78
CA SER A 163 36.24 -59.79 -3.02
C SER A 163 35.48 -61.11 -2.83
N ALA A 164 34.33 -61.26 -3.47
CA ALA A 164 33.80 -62.56 -3.87
C ALA A 164 32.81 -62.42 -5.05
N GLY A 165 33.19 -63.00 -6.20
CA GLY A 165 32.23 -63.63 -7.10
C GLY A 165 31.87 -62.89 -8.40
N LEU A 166 32.59 -63.26 -9.46
CA LEU A 166 32.17 -63.26 -10.87
C LEU A 166 30.65 -63.35 -11.10
N ARG A 167 30.12 -62.52 -12.01
CA ARG A 167 29.67 -62.98 -13.36
C ARG A 167 29.31 -61.80 -14.27
N CYS A 168 29.69 -61.98 -15.54
CA CYS A 168 29.31 -61.19 -16.72
C CYS A 168 27.79 -61.24 -16.94
N ASP A 169 27.17 -60.16 -17.45
CA ASP A 169 27.03 -60.00 -18.90
C ASP A 169 26.47 -58.63 -19.32
N GLU A 170 26.97 -58.27 -20.48
CA GLU A 170 26.61 -57.26 -21.49
C GLU A 170 25.21 -56.62 -21.42
N SER A 171 25.17 -55.29 -21.57
CA SER A 171 24.54 -54.68 -22.75
C SER A 171 24.75 -53.17 -22.83
N ALA A 172 25.09 -52.75 -24.04
CA ALA A 172 25.45 -51.41 -24.46
C ALA A 172 24.25 -50.44 -24.54
N SER A 173 24.51 -49.14 -24.35
CA SER A 173 24.13 -48.12 -25.35
C SER A 173 24.70 -46.73 -25.03
N HIS A 174 24.91 -46.01 -26.12
CA HIS A 174 25.71 -44.83 -26.43
C HIS A 174 25.63 -43.56 -25.55
N PRO A 175 26.68 -42.70 -25.64
CA PRO A 175 26.72 -41.38 -25.05
C PRO A 175 26.18 -40.33 -26.04
N THR A 176 25.49 -39.30 -25.55
CA THR A 176 25.26 -38.08 -26.32
C THR A 176 25.75 -36.87 -25.54
N HIS A 177 26.67 -36.16 -26.18
CA HIS A 177 27.21 -34.85 -25.80
C HIS A 177 26.10 -33.81 -25.65
N ALA A 178 26.22 -32.94 -24.65
CA ALA A 178 25.67 -31.59 -24.71
C ALA A 178 26.56 -30.64 -23.89
N ALA A 179 27.27 -29.78 -24.62
CA ALA A 179 27.87 -28.54 -24.13
C ALA A 179 27.15 -27.36 -24.81
N ALA A 180 27.36 -26.16 -24.28
CA ALA A 180 26.82 -24.84 -24.64
C ALA A 180 25.54 -24.47 -23.86
N GLU A 181 25.66 -23.63 -22.84
CA GLU A 181 25.62 -22.15 -22.93
C GLU A 181 24.21 -21.63 -23.21
N SER A 182 23.55 -21.17 -22.14
CA SER A 182 22.81 -19.91 -22.17
C SER A 182 22.72 -19.37 -20.75
N VAL A 183 23.34 -18.20 -20.57
CA VAL A 183 23.14 -17.32 -19.43
C VAL A 183 21.89 -16.51 -19.77
N ASP A 184 20.78 -16.80 -19.09
CA ASP A 184 19.64 -15.88 -19.05
C ASP A 184 19.46 -15.41 -17.60
N VAL A 185 19.75 -14.14 -17.37
CA VAL A 185 19.62 -13.45 -16.09
C VAL A 185 18.16 -13.00 -15.98
N GLY A 186 17.29 -13.95 -15.68
CA GLY A 186 15.91 -13.72 -15.28
C GLY A 186 15.81 -13.69 -13.75
N SER A 187 15.52 -12.51 -13.21
CA SER A 187 15.28 -12.26 -11.79
C SER A 187 14.03 -12.98 -11.28
N ASP A 188 14.18 -14.22 -10.83
CA ASP A 188 13.16 -14.91 -10.02
C ASP A 188 13.63 -15.03 -8.57
N PHE A 189 13.07 -14.15 -7.75
CA PHE A 189 13.16 -14.18 -6.30
C PHE A 189 12.30 -15.35 -5.80
N LEU A 190 12.93 -16.29 -5.10
CA LEU A 190 12.34 -17.55 -4.65
C LEU A 190 11.09 -17.38 -3.77
N ASP A 191 10.01 -18.02 -4.19
CA ASP A 191 8.86 -18.44 -3.38
C ASP A 191 9.26 -19.70 -2.59
N LEU A 192 9.09 -19.69 -1.27
CA LEU A 192 9.50 -20.77 -0.36
C LEU A 192 8.32 -21.16 0.54
N GLU A 193 7.51 -22.11 0.05
CA GLU A 193 6.56 -22.96 0.80
C GLU A 193 6.45 -24.29 0.00
N SER A 194 6.27 -25.51 0.49
CA SER A 194 6.14 -26.13 1.82
C SER A 194 6.09 -27.67 1.63
N GLY A 195 6.71 -28.44 2.52
CA GLY A 195 6.18 -29.74 3.00
C GLY A 195 6.73 -31.07 2.43
N LYS A 196 7.54 -31.80 3.22
CA LYS A 196 7.17 -33.07 3.91
C LYS A 196 8.35 -33.83 4.58
N THR A 197 8.22 -33.98 5.90
CA THR A 197 8.50 -35.13 6.81
C THR A 197 9.88 -35.83 6.85
N SER A 198 10.63 -35.49 7.91
CA SER A 198 11.17 -36.35 8.99
C SER A 198 11.70 -37.75 8.67
N THR A 199 13.03 -37.85 8.60
CA THR A 199 13.88 -38.59 9.56
C THR A 199 15.35 -38.30 9.21
N LEU A 200 16.00 -37.37 9.92
CA LEU A 200 17.46 -37.16 10.06
C LEU A 200 17.71 -35.82 10.79
N SER A 201 17.50 -35.79 12.12
CA SER A 201 17.38 -34.55 12.91
C SER A 201 18.69 -33.80 13.20
N ALA A 202 19.87 -34.32 12.80
CA ALA A 202 21.15 -33.65 13.05
C ALA A 202 21.79 -33.05 11.79
N VAL A 203 21.38 -33.49 10.60
CA VAL A 203 21.89 -32.97 9.31
C VAL A 203 21.05 -31.78 8.82
N SER A 204 19.83 -31.61 9.33
CA SER A 204 18.95 -30.50 8.93
C SER A 204 19.41 -29.14 9.47
N SER A 205 20.02 -29.07 10.65
CA SER A 205 20.37 -27.77 11.29
C SER A 205 21.54 -27.05 10.61
N THR A 206 22.48 -27.79 10.02
CA THR A 206 23.61 -27.21 9.29
C THR A 206 23.20 -26.69 7.91
N ALA A 207 22.31 -27.40 7.23
CA ALA A 207 21.74 -26.96 5.95
C ALA A 207 20.96 -25.65 6.10
N ASP A 208 20.16 -25.53 7.18
CA ASP A 208 19.42 -24.30 7.50
C ASP A 208 20.38 -23.13 7.80
N ALA A 209 21.43 -23.36 8.60
CA ALA A 209 22.43 -22.34 8.92
C ALA A 209 23.22 -21.89 7.67
N GLU A 210 23.58 -22.83 6.77
CA GLU A 210 24.21 -22.51 5.49
C GLU A 210 23.31 -21.64 4.61
N GLN A 211 22.01 -21.97 4.52
CA GLN A 211 21.06 -21.22 3.72
C GLN A 211 20.85 -19.81 4.27
N VAL A 212 20.79 -19.66 5.59
CA VAL A 212 20.72 -18.35 6.25
C VAL A 212 21.98 -17.53 5.99
N ALA A 213 23.17 -18.12 6.16
CA ALA A 213 24.44 -17.43 5.90
C ALA A 213 24.58 -17.01 4.42
N MET A 214 24.23 -17.90 3.48
CA MET A 214 24.22 -17.59 2.06
C MET A 214 23.25 -16.45 1.74
N GLY A 215 22.02 -16.51 2.28
CA GLY A 215 21.02 -15.47 2.09
C GLY A 215 21.49 -14.12 2.62
N GLU A 216 22.14 -14.08 3.79
CA GLU A 216 22.70 -12.86 4.35
C GLU A 216 23.82 -12.28 3.47
N LEU A 217 24.75 -13.10 3.00
CA LEU A 217 25.84 -12.65 2.12
C LEU A 217 25.29 -12.14 0.77
N GLN A 218 24.27 -12.79 0.21
CA GLN A 218 23.58 -12.33 -1.00
C GLN A 218 22.88 -10.99 -0.78
N ILE A 219 22.21 -10.80 0.36
CA ILE A 219 21.61 -9.52 0.74
C ILE A 219 22.68 -8.45 0.85
N ARG A 220 23.81 -8.75 1.51
CA ARG A 220 24.92 -7.82 1.66
C ARG A 220 25.48 -7.40 0.30
N LEU A 221 25.80 -8.36 -0.57
CA LEU A 221 26.32 -8.07 -1.91
C LEU A 221 25.32 -7.28 -2.75
N GLY A 222 24.04 -7.69 -2.76
CA GLY A 222 22.98 -6.99 -3.48
C GLY A 222 22.77 -5.56 -2.99
N MET A 223 22.84 -5.32 -1.67
CA MET A 223 22.79 -3.97 -1.11
C MET A 223 24.00 -3.16 -1.56
N ALA A 224 25.23 -3.65 -1.40
CA ALA A 224 26.43 -2.90 -1.78
C ALA A 224 26.45 -2.54 -3.27
N ARG A 225 25.99 -3.43 -4.15
CA ARG A 225 26.00 -3.24 -5.61
C ARG A 225 24.87 -2.34 -6.14
N PHE A 226 23.72 -2.32 -5.47
CA PHE A 226 22.54 -1.63 -6.00
C PHE A 226 22.07 -0.47 -5.12
N PHE A 227 22.80 -0.12 -4.05
CA PHE A 227 22.40 0.97 -3.16
C PHE A 227 22.46 2.34 -3.86
N LYS A 228 21.31 3.00 -3.95
CA LYS A 228 21.18 4.35 -4.53
C LYS A 228 20.86 5.44 -3.52
N GLY A 229 20.61 5.08 -2.27
CA GLY A 229 20.22 6.03 -1.22
C GLY A 229 19.16 5.47 -0.28
N LEU A 230 18.74 6.30 0.68
CA LEU A 230 17.72 5.93 1.64
C LEU A 230 16.33 5.87 1.01
N ASP A 231 15.55 4.88 1.41
CA ASP A 231 14.15 4.78 1.03
C ASP A 231 13.33 5.86 1.75
N PRO A 232 12.62 6.74 1.01
CA PRO A 232 11.73 7.74 1.60
C PRO A 232 10.67 7.16 2.56
N PHE A 233 10.20 5.93 2.32
CA PHE A 233 9.18 5.30 3.16
C PHE A 233 9.76 4.54 4.37
N GLY A 234 11.09 4.62 4.55
CA GLY A 234 11.83 4.00 5.65
C GLY A 234 12.51 5.02 6.58
N ILE A 235 12.17 6.32 6.46
CA ILE A 235 12.69 7.37 7.35
C ILE A 235 12.00 7.26 8.73
N PRO A 236 12.76 7.19 9.83
CA PRO A 236 12.21 7.07 11.17
C PRO A 236 11.45 8.33 11.58
N ASN A 237 10.32 8.15 12.27
CA ASN A 237 9.61 9.24 12.90
C ASN A 237 10.25 9.60 14.26
N VAL A 238 10.84 10.79 14.35
CA VAL A 238 11.50 11.30 15.59
C VAL A 238 10.55 11.50 16.76
N ARG A 239 9.23 11.54 16.53
CA ARG A 239 8.22 11.56 17.60
C ARG A 239 8.06 10.19 18.28
N ARG A 240 8.52 9.11 17.63
CA ARG A 240 8.42 7.73 18.11
C ARG A 240 9.73 7.15 18.60
N PHE A 241 10.84 7.47 17.94
CA PHE A 241 12.15 6.95 18.29
C PHE A 241 12.92 7.94 19.17
N SER A 242 13.74 7.42 20.08
CA SER A 242 14.50 8.26 20.99
C SER A 242 15.60 9.00 20.23
N ARG A 243 15.84 10.25 20.64
CA ARG A 243 16.88 11.09 20.05
C ARG A 243 18.25 10.43 20.20
N GLU A 244 18.51 9.89 21.39
CA GLU A 244 19.76 9.25 21.75
C GLU A 244 20.05 8.07 20.83
N ALA A 245 19.07 7.18 20.58
CA ALA A 245 19.26 6.05 19.67
C ALA A 245 19.57 6.52 18.24
N LEU A 246 18.85 7.54 17.75
CA LEU A 246 19.06 8.06 16.39
C LEU A 246 20.41 8.76 16.22
N GLU A 247 20.89 9.47 17.25
CA GLU A 247 22.23 10.06 17.28
C GLU A 247 23.33 9.00 17.41
N LEU A 248 23.11 7.92 18.17
CA LEU A 248 24.05 6.81 18.31
C LEU A 248 24.27 6.04 17.00
N LEU A 249 23.26 5.95 16.12
CA LEU A 249 23.43 5.40 14.77
C LEU A 249 24.49 6.17 13.96
N TYR A 250 24.66 7.47 14.23
CA TYR A 250 25.68 8.31 13.62
C TYR A 250 27.03 8.22 14.36
N ALA A 251 26.99 8.32 15.70
CA ALA A 251 28.16 8.59 16.51
C ALA A 251 28.90 7.34 17.02
N ALA A 252 28.17 6.33 17.51
CA ALA A 252 28.76 5.17 18.15
C ALA A 252 29.46 4.26 17.13
N PRO A 253 30.61 3.63 17.42
CA PRO A 253 31.25 2.71 16.47
C PRO A 253 30.28 1.60 16.00
N ALA A 254 30.32 1.20 14.73
CA ALA A 254 29.37 0.24 14.13
C ALA A 254 29.31 -1.12 14.86
N GLU A 255 30.42 -1.54 15.48
CA GLU A 255 30.54 -2.80 16.23
C GLU A 255 30.25 -2.62 17.73
N SER A 256 30.04 -1.39 18.20
CA SER A 256 29.78 -1.11 19.61
C SER A 256 28.41 -1.60 20.03
N ARG A 257 28.28 -1.92 21.33
CA ARG A 257 27.02 -2.29 21.95
C ARG A 257 25.96 -1.20 21.76
N ASP A 258 26.34 0.06 21.92
CA ASP A 258 25.44 1.21 21.80
C ASP A 258 24.86 1.33 20.38
N PHE A 259 25.66 1.10 19.34
CA PHE A 259 25.18 1.08 17.97
C PHE A 259 24.21 -0.09 17.73
N ILE A 260 24.52 -1.28 18.25
CA ILE A 260 23.65 -2.46 18.11
C ILE A 260 22.30 -2.21 18.79
N GLU A 261 22.30 -1.67 20.02
CA GLU A 261 21.09 -1.31 20.74
C GLU A 261 20.27 -0.25 19.99
N ALA A 262 20.93 0.79 19.45
CA ALA A 262 20.30 1.81 18.62
C ALA A 262 19.71 1.25 17.31
N SER A 263 20.41 0.32 16.65
CA SER A 263 19.95 -0.37 15.45
C SER A 263 18.75 -1.28 15.73
N MET A 264 18.74 -1.93 16.90
CA MET A 264 17.59 -2.70 17.37
C MET A 264 16.37 -1.82 17.66
N HIS A 265 16.58 -0.59 18.14
CA HIS A 265 15.49 0.36 18.40
C HIS A 265 14.65 0.65 17.16
N ILE A 266 15.28 0.74 15.99
CA ILE A 266 14.62 1.02 14.71
C ILE A 266 14.32 -0.24 13.89
N SER A 267 14.60 -1.45 14.41
CA SER A 267 14.53 -2.69 13.64
C SER A 267 13.13 -2.99 13.08
N GLY A 268 12.08 -2.50 13.75
CA GLY A 268 10.70 -2.61 13.30
C GLY A 268 10.45 -2.00 11.93
N LEU A 269 11.23 -0.99 11.54
CA LEU A 269 11.09 -0.33 10.24
C LEU A 269 11.37 -1.26 9.05
N ARG A 270 12.11 -2.36 9.26
CA ARG A 270 12.36 -3.37 8.22
C ARG A 270 11.09 -4.04 7.72
N ALA A 271 10.00 -4.05 8.51
CA ALA A 271 8.73 -4.65 8.11
C ALA A 271 7.99 -3.82 7.04
N TYR A 272 8.32 -2.53 6.89
CA TYR A 272 7.48 -1.59 6.15
C TYR A 272 7.94 -1.28 4.75
N SER A 273 9.21 -1.52 4.47
CA SER A 273 9.74 -1.38 3.13
C SER A 273 10.83 -2.42 2.88
N LYS A 274 10.76 -3.01 1.69
CA LYS A 274 11.82 -3.88 1.15
C LYS A 274 12.87 -3.07 0.38
N GLY A 275 12.65 -1.76 0.23
CA GLY A 275 13.35 -0.93 -0.73
C GLY A 275 12.92 -1.24 -2.17
N ARG A 276 12.94 -0.25 -3.06
CA ARG A 276 12.71 -0.44 -4.50
C ARG A 276 13.79 0.27 -5.29
N GLN A 277 14.12 -0.28 -6.46
CA GLN A 277 15.03 0.34 -7.44
C GLN A 277 16.41 0.75 -6.89
N GLY A 278 16.87 0.10 -5.81
CA GLY A 278 18.15 0.38 -5.16
C GLY A 278 18.07 1.30 -3.94
N TYR A 279 16.92 1.91 -3.66
CA TYR A 279 16.71 2.64 -2.41
C TYR A 279 16.49 1.65 -1.26
N LYS A 280 17.16 1.85 -0.12
CA LYS A 280 17.10 0.92 1.03
C LYS A 280 16.63 1.62 2.31
N PRO A 281 15.78 0.98 3.12
CA PRO A 281 15.37 1.53 4.41
C PRO A 281 16.57 1.67 5.35
N LEU A 282 16.53 2.68 6.21
CA LEU A 282 17.60 2.95 7.16
C LEU A 282 17.86 1.75 8.09
N ALA A 283 16.80 1.10 8.58
CA ALA A 283 16.90 -0.09 9.43
C ALA A 283 17.44 -1.35 8.72
N CYS A 284 17.41 -1.40 7.39
CA CYS A 284 18.09 -2.45 6.64
C CYS A 284 19.59 -2.19 6.59
N LEU A 285 20.00 -0.93 6.36
CA LEU A 285 21.42 -0.56 6.36
C LEU A 285 22.04 -0.70 7.74
N SER A 286 21.35 -0.25 8.81
CA SER A 286 21.86 -0.38 10.18
C SER A 286 22.08 -1.83 10.61
N HIS A 287 21.40 -2.78 9.97
CA HIS A 287 21.51 -4.20 10.27
C HIS A 287 22.55 -4.91 9.40
N TYR A 288 22.48 -4.75 8.07
CA TYR A 288 23.33 -5.51 7.14
C TYR A 288 24.62 -4.79 6.77
N HIS A 289 24.65 -3.45 6.84
CA HIS A 289 25.78 -2.61 6.41
C HIS A 289 25.96 -1.39 7.33
N PRO A 290 26.22 -1.61 8.64
CA PRO A 290 26.29 -0.51 9.60
C PRO A 290 27.41 0.48 9.28
N ARG A 291 28.54 0.00 8.76
CA ARG A 291 29.65 0.85 8.29
C ARG A 291 29.26 1.74 7.10
N LEU A 292 28.50 1.20 6.14
CA LEU A 292 27.98 1.99 5.01
C LEU A 292 27.04 3.09 5.50
N LEU A 293 26.11 2.74 6.40
CA LEU A 293 25.19 3.70 6.97
C LEU A 293 25.96 4.87 7.59
N GLN A 294 26.95 4.58 8.43
CA GLN A 294 27.75 5.62 9.08
C GLN A 294 28.56 6.45 8.09
N ALA A 295 29.16 5.82 7.09
CA ALA A 295 29.92 6.53 6.07
C ALA A 295 29.01 7.48 5.26
N VAL A 296 27.82 7.02 4.88
CA VAL A 296 26.81 7.83 4.20
C VAL A 296 26.37 9.00 5.09
N LEU A 297 26.04 8.72 6.37
CA LEU A 297 25.59 9.75 7.30
C LEU A 297 26.67 10.79 7.56
N ARG A 298 27.91 10.38 7.86
CA ARG A 298 29.04 11.30 8.15
C ARG A 298 29.51 12.09 6.92
N ARG A 299 29.30 11.55 5.72
CA ARG A 299 29.57 12.30 4.47
C ARG A 299 28.46 13.31 4.16
N SER A 300 27.23 13.04 4.62
CA SER A 300 26.04 13.86 4.33
C SER A 300 25.78 14.93 5.40
N PHE A 301 26.17 14.68 6.65
CA PHE A 301 25.90 15.54 7.79
C PHE A 301 27.18 15.77 8.60
N GLU A 302 27.36 16.98 9.09
CA GLU A 302 28.58 17.39 9.83
C GLU A 302 28.65 16.81 11.25
N SER A 303 27.49 16.48 11.85
CA SER A 303 27.40 15.99 13.23
C SER A 303 26.13 15.16 13.45
N ALA A 304 26.09 14.40 14.54
CA ALA A 304 24.90 13.66 14.97
C ALA A 304 23.70 14.60 15.19
N ALA A 305 23.93 15.79 15.75
CA ALA A 305 22.91 16.80 15.94
C ALA A 305 22.40 17.40 14.61
N ALA A 306 23.25 17.52 13.58
CA ALA A 306 22.81 17.94 12.24
C ALA A 306 21.94 16.86 11.58
N TRP A 307 22.33 15.59 11.71
CA TRP A 307 21.51 14.45 11.28
C TRP A 307 20.14 14.44 11.95
N TYR A 308 20.10 14.59 13.29
CA TYR A 308 18.84 14.60 14.02
C TYR A 308 17.95 15.79 13.65
N ARG A 309 18.51 17.00 13.53
CA ARG A 309 17.78 18.19 13.06
C ARG A 309 17.17 17.98 11.67
N TRP A 310 17.90 17.35 10.75
CA TRP A 310 17.35 17.01 9.44
C TRP A 310 16.15 16.04 9.53
N LEU A 311 16.18 15.07 10.46
CA LEU A 311 15.04 14.19 10.71
C LEU A 311 13.85 14.96 11.33
N GLU A 312 14.10 15.91 12.22
CA GLU A 312 13.06 16.82 12.75
C GLU A 312 12.44 17.65 11.63
N ASP A 313 13.24 18.23 10.75
CA ASP A 313 12.75 18.98 9.58
C ASP A 313 11.89 18.12 8.65
N CYS A 314 12.27 16.84 8.47
CA CYS A 314 11.45 15.88 7.74
C CYS A 314 10.10 15.63 8.43
N ALA A 315 10.11 15.44 9.75
CA ALA A 315 8.89 15.23 10.53
C ALA A 315 7.97 16.45 10.50
N THR A 316 8.51 17.66 10.67
CA THR A 316 7.76 18.92 10.57
C THR A 316 7.18 19.12 9.17
N CYS A 317 7.94 18.81 8.13
CA CYS A 317 7.45 18.89 6.75
C CYS A 317 6.26 17.95 6.51
N VAL A 318 6.34 16.72 7.00
CA VAL A 318 5.25 15.74 6.88
C VAL A 318 4.05 16.19 7.69
N GLU A 319 4.24 16.59 8.96
CA GLU A 319 3.17 17.08 9.83
C GLU A 319 2.42 18.28 9.24
N ALA A 320 3.16 19.25 8.68
CA ALA A 320 2.58 20.41 8.00
C ALA A 320 1.73 20.00 6.79
N HIS A 321 2.21 19.05 5.98
CA HIS A 321 1.45 18.54 4.84
C HIS A 321 0.18 17.77 5.28
N LEU A 322 0.27 16.95 6.34
CA LEU A 322 -0.89 16.27 6.89
C LEU A 322 -1.96 17.27 7.34
N LEU A 323 -1.55 18.36 7.99
CA LEU A 323 -2.45 19.45 8.39
C LEU A 323 -3.06 20.17 7.19
N GLU A 324 -2.27 20.41 6.14
CA GLU A 324 -2.73 21.03 4.89
C GLU A 324 -3.83 20.20 4.23
N VAL A 325 -3.59 18.91 4.00
CA VAL A 325 -4.57 17.98 3.40
C VAL A 325 -5.83 17.91 4.25
N ARG A 326 -5.68 17.72 5.57
CA ARG A 326 -6.80 17.69 6.51
C ARG A 326 -7.63 18.98 6.49
N ASN A 327 -6.98 20.15 6.44
CA ASN A 327 -7.69 21.43 6.34
C ASN A 327 -8.40 21.56 4.99
N ALA A 328 -7.79 21.11 3.90
CA ALA A 328 -8.40 21.15 2.58
C ALA A 328 -9.64 20.24 2.47
N HIS A 329 -9.63 19.07 3.13
CA HIS A 329 -10.82 18.23 3.32
C HIS A 329 -11.87 18.93 4.18
N ARG A 330 -11.51 19.39 5.38
CA ARG A 330 -12.47 20.05 6.31
C ARG A 330 -13.16 21.26 5.70
N ASP A 331 -12.39 22.10 5.01
CA ASP A 331 -12.85 23.37 4.46
C ASP A 331 -13.50 23.18 3.07
N GLY A 332 -13.48 21.96 2.52
CA GLY A 332 -14.05 21.63 1.20
C GLY A 332 -13.32 22.31 0.03
N VAL A 333 -12.09 22.78 0.25
CA VAL A 333 -11.31 23.61 -0.70
C VAL A 333 -11.00 22.85 -1.99
N TYR A 334 -10.96 21.52 -1.97
CA TYR A 334 -10.78 20.71 -3.18
C TYR A 334 -12.00 20.70 -4.11
N VAL A 335 -13.20 21.02 -3.59
CA VAL A 335 -14.39 21.27 -4.43
C VAL A 335 -14.36 22.67 -5.05
N ASP A 336 -13.61 23.58 -4.42
CA ASP A 336 -13.14 24.92 -4.81
C ASP A 336 -12.51 25.18 -6.20
N THR A 337 -11.33 24.58 -6.37
CA THR A 337 -10.42 24.78 -7.51
C THR A 337 -11.04 24.31 -8.82
N ARG A 338 -11.95 23.32 -8.71
CA ARG A 338 -12.88 22.83 -9.74
C ARG A 338 -13.64 23.94 -10.48
N ARG A 339 -13.94 25.08 -9.84
CA ARG A 339 -14.72 26.18 -10.44
C ARG A 339 -13.89 27.31 -11.00
N ARG A 340 -12.76 27.67 -10.37
CA ARG A 340 -11.97 28.83 -10.80
C ARG A 340 -11.32 28.62 -12.16
N ALA A 341 -10.93 27.39 -12.50
CA ALA A 341 -10.43 27.06 -13.83
C ALA A 341 -11.49 27.25 -14.94
N ARG A 342 -12.79 27.12 -14.65
CA ARG A 342 -13.86 27.40 -15.63
C ARG A 342 -14.14 28.89 -15.83
N LEU A 343 -13.82 29.73 -14.84
CA LEU A 343 -14.03 31.17 -14.91
C LEU A 343 -12.80 31.92 -15.45
N SER A 344 -11.60 31.36 -15.30
CA SER A 344 -10.35 32.06 -15.64
C SER A 344 -9.83 31.82 -17.07
N THR A 345 -10.38 30.85 -17.82
CA THR A 345 -9.95 30.55 -19.21
C THR A 345 -10.85 31.21 -20.26
N GLY A 346 -11.77 32.09 -19.84
CA GLY A 346 -12.53 33.00 -20.71
C GLY A 346 -11.81 34.34 -20.89
N GLY A 347 -10.51 34.32 -21.15
CA GLY A 347 -9.68 35.51 -21.35
C GLY A 347 -9.34 35.73 -22.82
N ALA A 348 -10.34 36.05 -23.65
CA ALA A 348 -10.11 36.73 -24.92
C ALA A 348 -10.81 38.09 -24.85
N SER A 349 -9.98 39.12 -24.75
CA SER A 349 -10.32 40.51 -25.00
C SER A 349 -11.05 40.65 -26.35
N ALA A 350 -12.34 40.97 -26.30
CA ALA A 350 -13.00 41.83 -27.29
C ALA A 350 -14.34 42.27 -26.68
N GLY A 351 -14.48 43.57 -26.41
CA GLY A 351 -15.72 44.13 -25.92
C GLY A 351 -16.86 43.96 -26.91
N PHE A 352 -18.06 43.70 -26.42
CA PHE A 352 -19.33 44.11 -27.00
C PHE A 352 -20.42 43.93 -25.95
N ASP A 353 -21.17 45.01 -25.68
CA ASP A 353 -22.45 44.99 -24.99
C ASP A 353 -23.39 44.00 -25.67
N CYS A 354 -23.80 42.92 -24.99
CA CYS A 354 -24.93 42.11 -25.43
C CYS A 354 -25.52 41.31 -24.25
N LEU A 355 -26.69 41.78 -23.80
CA LEU A 355 -27.84 41.02 -23.30
C LEU A 355 -27.58 39.71 -22.54
N GLU A 356 -27.65 39.82 -21.21
CA GLU A 356 -28.50 39.03 -20.31
C GLU A 356 -29.02 37.68 -20.87
N ALA A 357 -28.11 36.73 -21.10
CA ALA A 357 -28.45 35.36 -21.47
C ALA A 357 -28.34 34.46 -20.24
N ALA A 358 -29.52 34.11 -19.71
CA ALA A 358 -29.85 32.94 -18.90
C ALA A 358 -28.74 32.39 -17.98
N SER A 359 -28.83 32.79 -16.71
CA SER A 359 -28.23 32.18 -15.54
C SER A 359 -28.34 30.65 -15.55
N ALA A 360 -27.32 29.98 -16.08
CA ALA A 360 -27.10 28.56 -15.86
C ALA A 360 -26.93 28.35 -14.35
N PRO A 361 -27.66 27.42 -13.72
CA PRO A 361 -27.61 27.26 -12.28
C PRO A 361 -26.19 26.86 -11.88
N THR A 362 -25.50 27.76 -11.17
CA THR A 362 -24.26 27.47 -10.43
C THR A 362 -24.55 26.30 -9.49
N ARG A 363 -24.22 25.08 -9.93
CA ARG A 363 -24.54 23.81 -9.25
C ARG A 363 -23.80 23.76 -7.91
N ARG A 364 -24.39 24.29 -6.83
CA ARG A 364 -23.86 24.41 -5.45
C ARG A 364 -22.88 23.29 -5.07
N PRO A 365 -21.73 23.59 -4.43
CA PRO A 365 -20.77 22.57 -4.01
C PRO A 365 -21.51 21.44 -3.30
N LEU A 366 -21.24 20.20 -3.70
CA LEU A 366 -21.75 19.05 -2.96
C LEU A 366 -21.14 19.12 -1.56
N PRO A 367 -21.97 19.08 -0.48
CA PRO A 367 -21.43 19.04 0.86
C PRO A 367 -20.51 17.81 0.98
N LEU A 368 -19.36 17.95 1.63
CA LEU A 368 -18.46 16.85 1.97
C LEU A 368 -18.74 16.48 3.43
N ASP A 369 -19.01 15.20 3.72
CA ASP A 369 -19.14 14.70 5.10
C ASP A 369 -17.76 14.37 5.64
N PHE A 370 -17.09 15.37 6.20
CA PHE A 370 -15.78 15.22 6.81
C PHE A 370 -15.90 14.91 8.31
N LYS A 371 -15.24 13.85 8.77
CA LYS A 371 -15.14 13.52 10.20
C LYS A 371 -13.70 13.26 10.59
N GLU A 372 -13.26 14.01 11.59
CA GLU A 372 -11.95 13.85 12.21
C GLU A 372 -12.04 12.89 13.40
N SER A 373 -11.02 12.04 13.54
CA SER A 373 -10.88 11.09 14.63
C SER A 373 -9.62 11.41 15.42
N LEU A 374 -9.74 11.57 16.74
CA LEU A 374 -8.61 11.92 17.60
C LEU A 374 -7.73 10.71 17.93
N THR A 375 -8.27 9.50 17.80
CA THR A 375 -7.58 8.25 18.13
C THR A 375 -7.83 7.20 17.05
N MET A 376 -6.93 6.21 16.97
CA MET A 376 -7.09 5.05 16.09
C MET A 376 -8.37 4.26 16.35
N GLU A 377 -8.74 4.13 17.63
CA GLU A 377 -9.94 3.44 18.06
C GLU A 377 -11.20 4.20 17.63
N ASP A 378 -11.19 5.54 17.71
CA ASP A 378 -12.32 6.35 17.26
C ASP A 378 -12.46 6.30 15.74
N LEU A 379 -11.36 6.35 14.99
CA LEU A 379 -11.39 6.16 13.54
C LEU A 379 -11.98 4.79 13.19
N ALA A 380 -11.52 3.73 13.86
CA ALA A 380 -12.04 2.39 13.63
C ALA A 380 -13.54 2.28 13.94
N LYS A 381 -14.03 2.92 15.02
CA LYS A 381 -15.46 2.98 15.35
C LYS A 381 -16.22 3.74 14.27
N GLN A 382 -15.75 4.90 13.82
CA GLN A 382 -16.42 5.68 12.77
C GLN A 382 -16.48 4.89 11.46
N MET A 383 -15.39 4.22 11.08
CA MET A 383 -15.36 3.30 9.94
C MET A 383 -16.39 2.18 10.09
N LEU A 384 -16.49 1.56 11.26
CA LEU A 384 -17.46 0.49 11.54
C LEU A 384 -18.92 0.99 11.42
N HIS A 385 -19.22 2.19 11.93
CA HIS A 385 -20.55 2.79 11.79
C HIS A 385 -20.87 3.07 10.32
N MET A 386 -19.95 3.72 9.60
CA MET A 386 -20.11 3.98 8.17
C MET A 386 -20.30 2.68 7.38
N TRP A 387 -19.57 1.62 7.72
CA TRP A 387 -19.70 0.32 7.06
C TRP A 387 -21.08 -0.30 7.29
N ARG A 388 -21.61 -0.24 8.53
CA ARG A 388 -22.96 -0.70 8.88
C ARG A 388 -24.05 0.11 8.18
N ASP A 389 -23.84 1.41 8.00
CA ASP A 389 -24.81 2.27 7.29
C ASP A 389 -24.92 1.88 5.79
N LEU A 390 -23.86 1.33 5.21
CA LEU A 390 -23.90 0.75 3.86
C LEU A 390 -24.73 -0.54 3.79
N GLU A 391 -24.87 -1.26 4.92
CA GLU A 391 -25.66 -2.49 5.05
C GLU A 391 -27.15 -2.20 5.22
N LEU A 392 -27.48 -1.18 6.03
CA LEU A 392 -28.86 -0.87 6.45
C LEU A 392 -29.66 -0.03 5.44
N SER A 393 -29.12 0.23 4.24
CA SER A 393 -29.82 0.99 3.21
C SER A 393 -31.18 0.35 2.87
N PRO A 394 -32.31 0.96 3.28
CA PRO A 394 -33.58 0.26 3.36
C PRO A 394 -34.05 -0.16 1.97
N GLN A 395 -34.39 -1.44 1.84
CA GLN A 395 -35.23 -1.91 0.76
C GLN A 395 -36.51 -1.07 0.81
N SER A 396 -36.75 -0.27 -0.22
CA SER A 396 -38.03 0.42 -0.36
C SER A 396 -39.12 -0.63 -0.25
N HIS A 397 -39.98 -0.52 0.76
CA HIS A 397 -41.17 -1.32 0.95
C HIS A 397 -42.19 -1.03 -0.17
N SER A 398 -41.88 -1.38 -1.41
CA SER A 398 -42.88 -1.52 -2.46
C SER A 398 -43.46 -2.92 -2.30
N SER A 399 -44.60 -2.97 -1.63
CA SER A 399 -45.38 -4.17 -1.32
C SER A 399 -45.82 -4.91 -2.58
N GLY A 400 -45.75 -6.24 -2.53
CA GLY A 400 -46.62 -7.10 -3.32
C GLY A 400 -46.02 -7.68 -4.59
N SER A 401 -44.98 -8.50 -4.47
CA SER A 401 -44.73 -9.59 -5.43
C SER A 401 -43.80 -10.62 -4.79
N ASP A 402 -44.34 -11.79 -4.46
CA ASP A 402 -43.62 -12.97 -4.01
C ASP A 402 -42.70 -13.49 -5.12
N GLY A 403 -41.54 -12.87 -5.25
CA GLY A 403 -40.40 -13.37 -5.99
C GLY A 403 -39.17 -12.90 -5.26
N ALA A 404 -38.39 -13.82 -4.71
CA ALA A 404 -37.19 -13.58 -3.91
C ALA A 404 -36.12 -12.80 -4.70
N ALA A 405 -36.32 -11.49 -4.85
CA ALA A 405 -35.33 -10.57 -5.39
C ALA A 405 -34.28 -10.38 -4.30
N GLN A 406 -33.15 -11.09 -4.43
CA GLN A 406 -31.95 -10.84 -3.64
C GLN A 406 -31.70 -9.33 -3.58
N GLY A 407 -31.88 -8.75 -2.38
CA GLY A 407 -31.63 -7.35 -2.13
C GLY A 407 -30.22 -6.99 -2.62
N SER A 408 -30.14 -6.05 -3.56
CA SER A 408 -28.87 -5.65 -4.15
C SER A 408 -28.04 -4.89 -3.11
N ARG A 409 -27.10 -5.58 -2.49
CA ARG A 409 -26.13 -5.01 -1.55
C ARG A 409 -25.33 -3.86 -2.17
N ALA A 410 -24.88 -2.94 -1.32
CA ALA A 410 -23.93 -1.91 -1.73
C ALA A 410 -22.62 -2.57 -2.20
N LYS A 411 -22.09 -2.10 -3.33
CA LYS A 411 -20.79 -2.50 -3.87
C LYS A 411 -19.79 -1.39 -3.60
N VAL A 412 -18.71 -1.74 -2.93
CA VAL A 412 -17.60 -0.84 -2.62
C VAL A 412 -16.41 -1.24 -3.49
N TYR A 413 -16.06 -0.41 -4.45
CA TYR A 413 -14.96 -0.64 -5.37
C TYR A 413 -13.66 -0.10 -4.80
N VAL A 414 -12.61 -0.90 -4.85
CA VAL A 414 -11.23 -0.54 -4.45
C VAL A 414 -10.27 -0.77 -5.62
N TYR A 415 -9.15 -0.06 -5.65
CA TYR A 415 -8.16 -0.20 -6.73
C TYR A 415 -7.03 -1.17 -6.33
N GLY A 416 -7.29 -2.48 -6.47
CA GLY A 416 -6.37 -3.54 -6.10
C GLY A 416 -6.73 -4.23 -4.78
N SER A 417 -5.93 -5.22 -4.38
CA SER A 417 -6.27 -6.14 -3.27
C SER A 417 -5.64 -5.81 -1.92
N SER A 418 -4.80 -4.77 -1.83
CA SER A 418 -4.10 -4.40 -0.57
C SER A 418 -5.04 -3.84 0.50
N ASP A 419 -6.14 -3.21 0.10
CA ASP A 419 -7.04 -2.47 0.97
C ASP A 419 -7.81 -3.36 1.94
N ALA A 420 -8.25 -4.54 1.49
CA ALA A 420 -9.11 -5.42 2.29
C ALA A 420 -8.45 -5.86 3.61
N ALA A 421 -7.17 -6.24 3.58
CA ALA A 421 -6.44 -6.67 4.78
C ALA A 421 -6.23 -5.53 5.77
N VAL A 422 -6.02 -4.30 5.27
CA VAL A 422 -5.81 -3.10 6.11
C VAL A 422 -7.13 -2.63 6.71
N LEU A 423 -8.22 -2.62 5.93
CA LEU A 423 -9.58 -2.37 6.40
C LEU A 423 -9.95 -3.30 7.52
N HIS A 424 -9.84 -4.62 7.28
CA HIS A 424 -10.17 -5.63 8.27
C HIS A 424 -9.35 -5.44 9.56
N ARG A 425 -8.05 -5.17 9.43
CA ARG A 425 -7.18 -4.96 10.59
C ARG A 425 -7.56 -3.71 11.38
N THR A 426 -7.99 -2.66 10.70
CA THR A 426 -8.41 -1.40 11.35
C THR A 426 -9.77 -1.56 12.01
N LEU A 427 -10.76 -2.16 11.34
CA LEU A 427 -12.08 -2.45 11.91
C LEU A 427 -12.00 -3.33 13.16
N ARG A 428 -11.05 -4.27 13.23
CA ARG A 428 -10.76 -5.06 14.44
C ARG A 428 -10.41 -4.22 15.66
N LEU A 429 -9.83 -3.03 15.48
CA LEU A 429 -9.53 -2.13 16.60
C LEU A 429 -10.81 -1.63 17.27
N ALA A 430 -11.89 -1.40 16.51
CA ALA A 430 -13.18 -0.98 17.06
C ALA A 430 -13.84 -2.05 17.95
N LEU A 431 -13.51 -3.32 17.70
CA LEU A 431 -14.08 -4.48 18.40
C LEU A 431 -13.21 -4.96 19.57
N SER A 432 -12.00 -4.42 19.68
CA SER A 432 -11.10 -4.74 20.78
C SER A 432 -11.43 -3.84 21.96
N ALA A 433 -11.96 -4.42 23.05
CA ALA A 433 -12.43 -3.66 24.22
C ALA A 433 -11.31 -3.00 25.06
N ALA A 434 -10.03 -3.29 24.77
CA ALA A 434 -8.90 -2.71 25.47
C ALA A 434 -8.32 -1.53 24.66
N PRO A 435 -8.28 -0.30 25.20
CA PRO A 435 -7.53 0.77 24.58
C PRO A 435 -6.09 0.32 24.43
N ARG A 436 -5.51 0.47 23.24
CA ARG A 436 -4.08 0.22 23.08
C ARG A 436 -3.37 1.37 23.77
N THR A 437 -3.05 1.19 25.05
CA THR A 437 -2.02 1.99 25.70
C THR A 437 -0.81 1.87 24.80
N GLY A 438 -0.48 2.99 24.13
CA GLY A 438 0.76 3.14 23.41
C GLY A 438 1.85 3.15 24.47
N HIS A 439 2.13 1.99 25.06
CA HIS A 439 3.30 1.80 25.89
C HIS A 439 4.47 2.26 25.01
N LEU A 440 5.08 3.37 25.43
CA LEU A 440 6.47 3.64 25.16
C LEU A 440 7.17 2.30 25.31
N SER A 441 7.81 1.86 24.24
CA SER A 441 8.51 0.59 24.22
C SER A 441 9.69 0.68 25.19
N GLU A 442 9.43 0.57 26.49
CA GLU A 442 10.23 -0.26 27.39
C GLU A 442 10.07 -1.70 26.88
N ARG A 443 10.70 -1.98 25.74
CA ARG A 443 11.29 -3.29 25.54
C ARG A 443 12.48 -3.32 26.47
N LEU A 444 12.18 -3.42 27.77
CA LEU A 444 13.12 -3.95 28.72
C LEU A 444 13.45 -5.35 28.20
N ILE A 445 14.73 -5.55 28.08
CA ILE A 445 15.39 -6.75 27.61
C ILE A 445 14.96 -7.90 28.54
N GLU A 446 13.86 -8.59 28.25
CA GLU A 446 13.68 -9.95 28.73
C GLU A 446 14.55 -10.85 27.87
N GLY A 447 15.78 -11.02 28.37
CA GLY A 447 16.84 -11.78 27.76
C GLY A 447 16.49 -13.24 27.54
N GLY A 448 16.54 -13.65 26.28
CA GLY A 448 16.53 -15.04 25.84
C GLY A 448 17.90 -15.52 25.34
N CYS A 449 19.02 -15.06 25.92
CA CYS A 449 20.31 -15.71 25.73
C CYS A 449 20.38 -16.96 26.63
N ARG A 450 19.85 -18.08 26.15
CA ARG A 450 20.10 -19.39 26.74
C ARG A 450 21.53 -19.81 26.40
N LEU A 451 22.50 -19.51 27.26
CA LEU A 451 23.75 -20.25 27.40
C LEU A 451 24.48 -19.68 28.64
N CYS A 452 24.20 -20.26 29.81
CA CYS A 452 25.10 -20.48 30.95
C CYS A 452 24.29 -20.89 32.20
N ARG A 453 24.53 -22.12 32.66
CA ARG A 453 24.05 -22.68 33.94
C ARG A 453 24.97 -22.17 35.06
N PRO A 454 24.47 -21.89 36.28
CA PRO A 454 24.74 -22.84 37.38
C PRO A 454 23.67 -22.95 38.51
N ARG A 455 23.66 -24.16 39.09
CA ARG A 455 23.21 -24.70 40.40
C ARG A 455 22.40 -23.88 41.45
N GLN A 456 21.22 -24.43 41.77
CA GLN A 456 20.63 -24.82 43.09
C GLN A 456 20.56 -23.86 44.32
N LEU A 457 19.30 -23.46 44.64
CA LEU A 457 18.51 -23.44 45.93
C LEU A 457 19.02 -22.71 47.21
N PRO A 458 18.14 -22.36 48.20
CA PRO A 458 16.77 -21.79 48.15
C PRO A 458 16.43 -20.73 49.25
N ASP A 459 15.13 -20.39 49.35
CA ASP A 459 14.38 -19.72 50.44
C ASP A 459 14.42 -18.18 50.49
N ALA A 460 13.33 -17.42 50.74
CA ALA A 460 11.91 -17.68 50.93
C ALA A 460 11.15 -16.33 50.89
N VAL A 461 9.80 -16.40 50.88
CA VAL A 461 8.83 -15.37 51.33
C VAL A 461 8.28 -14.38 50.28
N THR A 462 7.14 -14.81 49.71
CA THR A 462 5.86 -14.08 49.58
C THR A 462 5.77 -12.87 48.64
N ILE A 463 4.89 -12.97 47.62
CA ILE A 463 3.70 -12.10 47.44
C ILE A 463 2.92 -12.50 46.17
N VAL A 464 1.65 -12.89 46.41
CA VAL A 464 0.43 -12.73 45.60
C VAL A 464 0.37 -13.40 44.22
N GLN A 465 -0.31 -14.57 44.23
CA GLN A 465 -1.00 -15.15 43.08
C GLN A 465 -2.11 -14.22 42.58
N ILE A 466 -2.01 -13.75 41.34
CA ILE A 466 -3.19 -13.47 40.51
C ILE A 466 -3.17 -14.52 39.40
N SER A 467 -4.11 -15.45 39.50
CA SER A 467 -4.35 -16.52 38.55
C SER A 467 -4.61 -15.96 37.15
N ALA A 468 -3.68 -16.17 36.24
CA ALA A 468 -3.91 -16.01 34.81
C ALA A 468 -4.74 -17.20 34.32
N SER A 469 -6.04 -17.00 34.13
CA SER A 469 -6.88 -17.92 33.37
C SER A 469 -6.42 -17.91 31.91
N ALA A 470 -5.70 -18.96 31.53
CA ALA A 470 -5.40 -19.29 30.15
C ALA A 470 -6.71 -19.60 29.39
N SER A 471 -7.31 -18.57 28.79
CA SER A 471 -8.29 -18.74 27.73
C SER A 471 -7.53 -18.83 26.42
N ALA A 472 -7.48 -20.04 25.86
CA ALA A 472 -7.05 -20.28 24.49
C ALA A 472 -8.02 -19.57 23.53
N HIS A 473 -7.79 -18.28 23.28
CA HIS A 473 -8.42 -17.60 22.17
C HIS A 473 -7.81 -18.13 20.88
N VAL A 474 -8.51 -19.09 20.28
CA VAL A 474 -8.44 -19.36 18.85
C VAL A 474 -8.54 -18.01 18.15
N ALA A 475 -7.45 -17.56 17.54
CA ALA A 475 -7.46 -16.32 16.78
C ALA A 475 -8.49 -16.49 15.65
N PRO A 476 -9.58 -15.71 15.61
CA PRO A 476 -10.56 -15.82 14.53
C PRO A 476 -9.84 -15.56 13.21
N SER A 477 -10.14 -16.40 12.22
CA SER A 477 -9.50 -16.29 10.93
C SER A 477 -9.79 -14.88 10.33
N PRO A 478 -8.90 -14.31 9.49
CA PRO A 478 -9.11 -13.03 8.81
C PRO A 478 -10.36 -12.97 7.93
N SER A 479 -11.12 -14.06 7.85
CA SER A 479 -12.35 -14.15 7.10
C SER A 479 -13.59 -13.92 7.98
N ASP A 480 -13.52 -14.04 9.32
CA ASP A 480 -14.72 -14.24 10.16
C ASP A 480 -15.39 -12.95 10.66
N LEU A 481 -14.73 -11.79 10.50
CA LEU A 481 -15.25 -10.50 10.96
C LEU A 481 -15.92 -9.67 9.86
N LEU A 482 -15.77 -10.10 8.61
CA LEU A 482 -16.50 -9.58 7.45
C LEU A 482 -17.40 -10.63 6.79
N GLN A 483 -17.85 -11.60 7.60
CA GLN A 483 -18.49 -12.84 7.14
C GLN A 483 -20.00 -12.85 7.34
N SER A 484 -20.61 -11.77 7.86
CA SER A 484 -22.06 -11.72 7.87
C SER A 484 -22.56 -11.68 6.42
N PRO A 485 -23.48 -12.56 6.02
CA PRO A 485 -24.05 -12.59 4.68
C PRO A 485 -24.96 -11.37 4.38
N LEU A 486 -24.78 -10.25 5.08
CA LEU A 486 -25.50 -8.98 4.89
C LEU A 486 -24.55 -7.79 4.61
N GLU A 487 -23.23 -8.02 4.61
CA GLU A 487 -22.24 -6.95 4.54
C GLU A 487 -22.06 -6.36 3.12
N ALA A 488 -21.62 -5.11 3.06
CA ALA A 488 -21.22 -4.44 1.82
C ALA A 488 -20.12 -5.25 1.10
N VAL A 489 -20.26 -5.41 -0.21
CA VAL A 489 -19.33 -6.24 -0.99
C VAL A 489 -18.16 -5.40 -1.46
N VAL A 490 -16.96 -5.68 -0.97
CA VAL A 490 -15.73 -5.09 -1.49
C VAL A 490 -15.35 -5.77 -2.80
N VAL A 491 -15.19 -4.97 -3.86
CA VAL A 491 -14.88 -5.42 -5.21
C VAL A 491 -13.56 -4.80 -5.65
N ASP A 492 -12.55 -5.63 -5.91
CA ASP A 492 -11.33 -5.17 -6.56
C ASP A 492 -11.65 -4.82 -8.03
N ALA A 493 -11.59 -3.52 -8.33
CA ALA A 493 -11.94 -3.00 -9.66
C ALA A 493 -11.03 -3.59 -10.75
N THR A 494 -9.75 -3.78 -10.43
CA THR A 494 -8.72 -4.23 -11.37
C THR A 494 -8.88 -5.69 -11.80
N ARG A 495 -9.53 -6.51 -10.95
CA ARG A 495 -9.82 -7.92 -11.22
C ARG A 495 -11.21 -8.15 -11.82
N HIS A 496 -12.01 -7.10 -11.94
CA HIS A 496 -13.36 -7.23 -12.46
C HIS A 496 -13.34 -7.52 -13.98
N PRO A 497 -14.13 -8.49 -14.49
CA PRO A 497 -14.09 -8.86 -15.91
C PRO A 497 -14.33 -7.68 -16.86
N LEU A 498 -15.23 -6.77 -16.48
CA LEU A 498 -15.54 -5.57 -17.26
C LEU A 498 -14.37 -4.57 -17.35
N PHE A 499 -13.45 -4.55 -16.38
CA PHE A 499 -12.27 -3.68 -16.43
C PHE A 499 -11.34 -4.06 -17.59
N THR A 500 -11.09 -5.36 -17.74
CA THR A 500 -10.31 -5.89 -18.87
C THR A 500 -11.10 -5.82 -20.18
N ALA A 501 -12.42 -6.11 -20.15
CA ALA A 501 -13.26 -6.03 -21.36
C ALA A 501 -13.39 -4.60 -21.91
N ALA A 502 -13.37 -3.58 -21.05
CA ALA A 502 -13.29 -2.18 -21.44
C ALA A 502 -11.86 -1.75 -21.85
N GLY A 503 -10.90 -2.69 -21.85
CA GLY A 503 -9.53 -2.54 -22.29
C GLY A 503 -8.64 -1.71 -21.36
N PHE A 504 -9.01 -1.49 -20.09
CA PHE A 504 -8.14 -0.77 -19.15
C PHE A 504 -6.85 -1.54 -18.84
N ALA A 505 -6.89 -2.87 -18.92
CA ALA A 505 -5.71 -3.71 -18.80
C ALA A 505 -5.64 -4.71 -19.96
N SER A 506 -4.42 -5.02 -20.41
CA SER A 506 -4.19 -6.11 -21.38
C SER A 506 -4.40 -7.49 -20.76
N SER A 507 -4.28 -7.59 -19.43
CA SER A 507 -4.58 -8.81 -18.68
C SER A 507 -4.92 -8.48 -17.22
N PRO A 508 -5.73 -9.30 -16.52
CA PRO A 508 -6.06 -9.09 -15.11
C PRO A 508 -4.86 -9.21 -14.16
N LYS A 509 -3.72 -9.77 -14.62
CA LYS A 509 -2.50 -9.92 -13.80
C LYS A 509 -1.61 -8.67 -13.77
N LYS A 510 -1.82 -7.73 -14.71
CA LYS A 510 -1.00 -6.53 -14.86
C LYS A 510 -1.90 -5.29 -15.00
N PRO A 511 -2.61 -4.89 -13.94
CA PRO A 511 -3.41 -3.68 -14.00
C PRO A 511 -2.52 -2.44 -14.14
N PRO A 512 -2.97 -1.40 -14.87
CA PRO A 512 -2.25 -0.14 -14.97
C PRO A 512 -2.27 0.60 -13.62
N SER A 513 -1.55 1.73 -13.53
CA SER A 513 -1.77 2.67 -12.43
C SER A 513 -3.16 3.31 -12.52
N LEU A 514 -3.69 3.81 -11.40
CA LEU A 514 -4.97 4.53 -11.39
C LEU A 514 -4.94 5.74 -12.32
N MET A 515 -3.81 6.46 -12.37
CA MET A 515 -3.62 7.61 -13.27
C MET A 515 -3.75 7.20 -14.75
N THR A 516 -3.05 6.15 -15.17
CA THR A 516 -3.14 5.67 -16.57
C THR A 516 -4.54 5.16 -16.90
N ALA A 517 -5.24 4.56 -15.93
CA ALA A 517 -6.66 4.23 -16.11
C ALA A 517 -7.54 5.48 -16.23
N LEU A 518 -7.29 6.53 -15.43
CA LEU A 518 -8.03 7.79 -15.49
C LEU A 518 -7.81 8.52 -16.82
N GLU A 519 -6.57 8.57 -17.32
CA GLU A 519 -6.24 9.11 -18.65
C GLU A 519 -7.07 8.43 -19.75
N LYS A 520 -7.20 7.10 -19.67
CA LYS A 520 -8.06 6.37 -20.61
C LYS A 520 -9.54 6.73 -20.44
N ALA A 521 -10.01 6.82 -19.19
CA ALA A 521 -11.41 7.18 -18.90
C ALA A 521 -11.76 8.59 -19.41
N ALA A 522 -10.82 9.54 -19.29
CA ALA A 522 -10.97 10.93 -19.73
C ALA A 522 -11.29 11.07 -21.23
N ASN A 523 -10.87 10.12 -22.07
CA ASN A 523 -11.21 10.10 -23.50
C ASN A 523 -12.72 9.87 -23.76
N SER A 524 -13.47 9.39 -22.76
CA SER A 524 -14.89 9.02 -22.91
C SER A 524 -15.82 9.69 -21.89
N ASP A 525 -15.28 10.14 -20.76
CA ASP A 525 -16.01 10.76 -19.67
C ASP A 525 -15.50 12.15 -19.34
N ALA A 526 -16.37 13.15 -19.48
CA ALA A 526 -16.03 14.54 -19.15
C ALA A 526 -15.67 14.73 -17.67
N THR A 527 -16.26 13.94 -16.76
CA THR A 527 -15.91 14.01 -15.33
C THR A 527 -14.48 13.53 -15.07
N ALA A 528 -14.06 12.44 -15.72
CA ALA A 528 -12.69 11.95 -15.69
C ALA A 528 -11.71 12.97 -16.29
N ALA A 529 -12.05 13.58 -17.43
CA ALA A 529 -11.24 14.61 -18.06
C ALA A 529 -11.05 15.83 -17.15
N GLU A 530 -12.10 16.25 -16.45
CA GLU A 530 -12.03 17.34 -15.47
C GLU A 530 -11.10 17.01 -14.30
N LEU A 531 -11.19 15.80 -13.73
CA LEU A 531 -10.30 15.36 -12.66
C LEU A 531 -8.83 15.32 -13.09
N LEU A 532 -8.56 14.93 -14.33
CA LEU A 532 -7.22 14.83 -14.89
C LEU A 532 -6.53 16.21 -15.07
N LEU A 533 -7.30 17.29 -15.22
CA LEU A 533 -6.76 18.66 -15.33
C LEU A 533 -6.17 19.18 -14.02
N SER A 534 -6.46 18.55 -12.89
CA SER A 534 -5.99 18.98 -11.57
C SER A 534 -5.66 17.75 -10.71
N PRO A 535 -4.61 16.99 -11.06
CA PRO A 535 -4.26 15.77 -10.36
C PRO A 535 -3.78 16.08 -8.94
N GLN A 536 -4.35 15.38 -7.96
CA GLN A 536 -3.95 15.46 -6.55
C GLN A 536 -3.45 14.09 -6.12
N TRP A 537 -2.16 13.87 -6.37
CA TRP A 537 -1.49 12.63 -6.00
C TRP A 537 -1.54 12.44 -4.49
N HIS A 538 -1.89 11.23 -4.04
CA HIS A 538 -1.93 10.86 -2.62
C HIS A 538 -3.00 11.61 -1.80
N ASP A 539 -4.05 12.07 -2.49
CA ASP A 539 -5.28 12.52 -1.85
C ASP A 539 -6.34 11.42 -2.00
N PRO A 540 -6.78 10.79 -0.89
CA PRO A 540 -7.72 9.68 -0.96
C PRO A 540 -9.07 10.09 -1.57
N LEU A 541 -9.51 11.34 -1.40
CA LEU A 541 -10.76 11.81 -2.00
C LEU A 541 -10.63 11.92 -3.51
N TRP A 542 -9.51 12.46 -4.01
CA TRP A 542 -9.25 12.52 -5.45
C TRP A 542 -9.11 11.12 -6.05
N ASP A 543 -8.36 10.23 -5.38
CA ASP A 543 -8.16 8.85 -5.84
C ASP A 543 -9.49 8.07 -5.88
N ALA A 544 -10.35 8.22 -4.87
CA ALA A 544 -11.69 7.61 -4.87
C ALA A 544 -12.59 8.18 -5.99
N GLN A 545 -12.52 9.48 -6.28
CA GLN A 545 -13.26 10.08 -7.40
C GLN A 545 -12.74 9.60 -8.77
N ALA A 546 -11.42 9.49 -8.93
CA ALA A 546 -10.81 8.93 -10.12
C ALA A 546 -11.25 7.47 -10.33
N LEU A 547 -11.23 6.67 -9.26
CA LEU A 547 -11.70 5.29 -9.26
C LEU A 547 -13.18 5.19 -9.66
N ALA A 548 -14.04 6.07 -9.14
CA ALA A 548 -15.45 6.11 -9.52
C ALA A 548 -15.63 6.31 -11.03
N CYS A 549 -14.86 7.23 -11.64
CA CYS A 549 -14.91 7.49 -13.07
C CYS A 549 -14.44 6.28 -13.89
N VAL A 550 -13.34 5.65 -13.47
CA VAL A 550 -12.83 4.43 -14.10
C VAL A 550 -13.86 3.30 -14.03
N CYS A 551 -14.48 3.06 -12.87
CA CYS A 551 -15.52 2.04 -12.71
C CYS A 551 -16.76 2.32 -13.56
N ALA A 552 -17.19 3.59 -13.67
CA ALA A 552 -18.32 3.97 -14.51
C ALA A 552 -18.02 3.77 -16.01
N CYS A 553 -16.84 4.18 -16.47
CA CYS A 553 -16.38 3.98 -17.86
C CYS A 553 -16.23 2.49 -18.20
N ALA A 554 -15.74 1.68 -17.27
CA ALA A 554 -15.68 0.22 -17.43
C ALA A 554 -17.07 -0.45 -17.42
N GLY A 555 -18.14 0.29 -17.14
CA GLY A 555 -19.50 -0.24 -17.07
C GLY A 555 -19.77 -1.11 -15.84
N MET A 556 -18.97 -0.96 -14.78
CA MET A 556 -19.09 -1.74 -13.55
C MET A 556 -20.27 -1.27 -12.68
N ALA A 557 -20.59 0.02 -12.77
CA ALA A 557 -21.79 0.59 -12.18
C ALA A 557 -22.95 0.56 -13.18
N ARG A 558 -24.15 0.17 -12.70
CA ARG A 558 -25.38 0.14 -13.52
C ARG A 558 -25.84 1.55 -13.86
N ALA A 559 -26.43 1.72 -15.04
CA ALA A 559 -27.01 2.99 -15.44
C ALA A 559 -28.28 3.28 -14.64
N SER A 560 -28.50 4.55 -14.29
CA SER A 560 -29.71 4.98 -13.56
C SER A 560 -31.01 4.71 -14.35
N ASP A 561 -30.95 4.74 -15.68
CA ASP A 561 -32.12 4.60 -16.58
C ASP A 561 -32.51 3.14 -16.87
N GLU A 562 -31.59 2.18 -16.77
CA GLU A 562 -31.91 0.73 -16.86
C GLU A 562 -32.91 0.30 -15.77
N ARG A 563 -33.03 1.08 -14.69
CA ARG A 563 -33.99 0.86 -13.60
C ARG A 563 -35.44 1.10 -13.99
N ARG A 564 -35.73 1.90 -15.03
CA ARG A 564 -37.11 2.26 -15.40
C ARG A 564 -37.74 1.34 -16.44
N ARG A 565 -36.96 0.49 -17.12
CA ARG A 565 -37.44 -0.35 -18.23
C ARG A 565 -37.56 -1.84 -17.88
N GLY A 566 -37.06 -2.26 -16.72
CA GLY A 566 -37.10 -3.65 -16.27
C GLY A 566 -38.01 -3.89 -15.05
N GLY A 567 -38.98 -3.01 -14.81
CA GLY A 567 -39.99 -3.13 -13.76
C GLY A 567 -41.38 -3.30 -14.36
#